data_AF-A0A7V9KRX9-F1
#
_entry.id   AF-A0A7V9KRX9-F1
#
_cell.length_a   1.000
_cell.length_b   1.000
_cell.length_c   1.000
_cell.angle_alpha   90.00
_cell.angle_beta   90.00
_cell.angle_gamma   90.00
#
_symmetry.space_group_name_H-M   'P 1'
#
loop_
_entity.id
_entity.type
_entity.pdbx_description
1 polymer ?
#
loop_
_entity_poly.entity_id
_entity_poly.type
_entity_poly.pdbx_seq_one_letter_code
_entity_poly.pdbx_strand_id
1 'polypeptide(L)'
;MATLGFAVSVLLTVVGAAYPLSTAHAAEATCKGVPATIVGTDSGDKLTGTPGRDVIAAGKGSDRIYGRGGNDLICAGRGSDSLRGGPGNDRLYGGADGLLFGEDQYGDTLVGGPGRDLLDGGTGLGRSDRGLDVLSYPNARSGLRIDLGANTARLGEQHDTVYSIEDVRGTRFADIMRGDRHFQFLSGGDGADRLYGRGGPDFLFGDDGDDLVRGGVGNDILDGGAGTDVAFGGPNNDRCQTFEEKHGCES
;
A
#
# COMPACT_ATOMS: atom_id res chain seq x y z
N MET A 1 2.73 35.07 -40.63
CA MET A 1 2.81 34.91 -39.16
C MET A 1 1.88 33.78 -38.79
N ALA A 2 2.41 32.57 -38.67
CA ALA A 2 1.64 31.39 -38.27
C ALA A 2 1.98 31.10 -36.80
N THR A 3 0.98 31.21 -35.94
CA THR A 3 1.07 30.90 -34.51
C THR A 3 1.04 29.39 -34.31
N LEU A 4 1.97 28.93 -33.47
CA LEU A 4 2.21 27.54 -33.11
C LEU A 4 0.98 26.91 -32.44
N GLY A 5 0.45 25.84 -33.04
CA GLY A 5 -0.38 24.86 -32.34
C GLY A 5 0.52 23.83 -31.66
N PHE A 6 0.90 24.08 -30.40
CA PHE A 6 1.49 23.05 -29.55
C PHE A 6 0.36 22.12 -29.09
N ALA A 7 0.12 21.05 -29.83
CA ALA A 7 -0.53 19.88 -29.28
C ALA A 7 0.47 19.24 -28.31
N VAL A 8 0.31 19.54 -27.01
CA VAL A 8 0.98 18.82 -25.93
C VAL A 8 0.33 17.44 -25.87
N SER A 9 0.79 16.55 -26.74
CA SER A 9 0.63 15.11 -26.58
C SER A 9 1.58 14.70 -25.45
N VAL A 10 1.18 14.95 -24.20
CA VAL A 10 1.79 14.27 -23.06
C VAL A 10 1.32 12.83 -23.18
N LEU A 11 2.22 12.04 -23.77
CA LEU A 11 2.25 10.61 -23.71
C LEU A 11 1.98 10.18 -22.26
N LEU A 12 0.75 9.73 -22.01
CA LEU A 12 0.29 9.10 -20.78
C LEU A 12 0.93 7.71 -20.69
N THR A 13 2.26 7.68 -20.51
CA THR A 13 3.06 6.45 -20.31
C THR A 13 3.72 6.41 -18.93
N VAL A 14 3.09 7.07 -17.96
CA VAL A 14 3.33 6.91 -16.53
C VAL A 14 1.93 7.07 -15.93
N VAL A 15 1.05 6.06 -15.92
CA VAL A 15 0.97 5.00 -14.91
C VAL A 15 0.34 3.71 -15.49
N GLY A 16 0.41 3.52 -16.82
CA GLY A 16 -0.08 2.32 -17.50
C GLY A 16 0.86 1.11 -17.42
N ALA A 17 1.70 1.02 -16.38
CA ALA A 17 2.18 -0.29 -16.00
C ALA A 17 0.95 -0.99 -15.44
N ALA A 18 0.37 -1.89 -16.22
CA ALA A 18 -0.41 -2.98 -15.65
C ALA A 18 0.44 -3.52 -14.49
N TYR A 19 0.12 -3.13 -13.26
CA TYR A 19 0.48 -3.92 -12.11
C TYR A 19 -0.24 -5.22 -12.39
N PRO A 20 0.45 -6.33 -12.70
CA PRO A 20 -0.27 -7.56 -12.91
C PRO A 20 -1.02 -7.86 -11.61
N LEU A 21 -2.34 -7.64 -11.62
CA LEU A 21 -3.29 -8.31 -10.76
C LEU A 21 -3.14 -9.79 -11.08
N SER A 22 -2.22 -10.47 -10.39
CA SER A 22 -2.27 -11.92 -10.33
C SER A 22 -1.70 -12.43 -9.02
N THR A 23 -2.68 -12.77 -8.18
CA THR A 23 -2.65 -13.76 -7.11
C THR A 23 -2.21 -13.28 -5.72
N ALA A 24 -3.24 -12.99 -4.93
CA ALA A 24 -3.47 -13.31 -3.52
C ALA A 24 -2.85 -14.63 -3.01
N HIS A 25 -1.54 -14.80 -3.18
CA HIS A 25 -0.72 -15.87 -2.60
C HIS A 25 0.57 -15.33 -1.95
N ALA A 26 0.80 -14.02 -1.98
CA ALA A 26 2.14 -13.48 -1.91
C ALA A 26 2.82 -13.58 -0.54
N ALA A 27 2.17 -13.40 0.60
CA ALA A 27 2.91 -13.33 1.88
C ALA A 27 3.54 -14.67 2.33
N GLU A 28 2.71 -15.70 2.52
CA GLU A 28 3.21 -17.02 2.94
C GLU A 28 4.01 -17.74 1.83
N ALA A 29 3.71 -17.49 0.55
CA ALA A 29 4.49 -18.05 -0.55
C ALA A 29 5.85 -17.35 -0.71
N THR A 30 5.92 -16.02 -0.52
CA THR A 30 7.19 -15.27 -0.57
C THR A 30 8.13 -15.74 0.54
N CYS A 31 7.61 -15.97 1.75
CA CYS A 31 8.42 -16.42 2.88
C CYS A 31 8.85 -17.91 2.83
N LYS A 32 8.13 -18.78 2.10
CA LYS A 32 8.46 -20.21 2.00
C LYS A 32 9.35 -20.58 0.80
N GLY A 33 9.52 -19.68 -0.17
CA GLY A 33 10.22 -19.94 -1.44
C GLY A 33 11.64 -19.36 -1.53
N VAL A 34 12.06 -18.51 -0.59
CA VAL A 34 13.36 -17.84 -0.63
C VAL A 34 14.30 -18.42 0.44
N PRO A 35 15.48 -18.95 0.08
CA PRO A 35 16.46 -19.41 1.06
C PRO A 35 16.87 -18.27 2.00
N ALA A 36 16.59 -18.44 3.28
CA ALA A 36 16.93 -17.45 4.30
C ALA A 36 18.43 -17.44 4.60
N THR A 37 19.01 -16.24 4.70
CA THR A 37 20.39 -16.01 5.16
C THR A 37 20.49 -16.11 6.68
N ILE A 38 19.41 -15.78 7.39
CA ILE A 38 19.31 -15.84 8.85
C ILE A 38 18.03 -16.60 9.21
N VAL A 39 18.16 -17.64 10.02
CA VAL A 39 17.06 -18.51 10.43
C VAL A 39 16.99 -18.56 11.94
N GLY A 40 15.81 -18.27 12.49
CA GLY A 40 15.48 -18.46 13.90
C GLY A 40 15.01 -19.88 14.21
N THR A 41 14.27 -20.02 15.30
CA THR A 41 13.82 -21.28 15.86
C THR A 41 12.30 -21.28 16.02
N ASP A 42 11.76 -22.25 16.78
CA ASP A 42 10.35 -22.23 17.18
C ASP A 42 10.13 -21.45 18.51
N SER A 43 11.18 -20.84 19.07
CA SER A 43 11.17 -20.05 20.30
C SER A 43 11.35 -18.56 19.98
N GLY A 44 11.04 -17.68 20.94
CA GLY A 44 11.26 -16.25 20.75
C GLY A 44 12.75 -15.90 20.59
N ASP A 45 13.10 -15.39 19.43
CA ASP A 45 14.46 -15.09 19.00
C ASP A 45 14.76 -13.58 18.95
N LYS A 46 16.06 -13.25 18.99
CA LYS A 46 16.56 -11.93 18.66
C LYS A 46 17.47 -12.04 17.46
N LEU A 47 16.99 -11.60 16.31
CA LEU A 47 17.68 -11.70 15.03
C LEU A 47 18.09 -10.32 14.56
N THR A 48 19.23 -10.23 13.89
CA THR A 48 19.75 -8.97 13.37
C THR A 48 20.50 -9.24 12.07
N GLY A 49 20.09 -8.53 11.02
CA GLY A 49 20.73 -8.58 9.71
C GLY A 49 22.09 -7.89 9.66
N THR A 50 22.55 -7.73 8.45
CA THR A 50 23.77 -7.06 8.04
C THR A 50 23.44 -5.70 7.42
N PRO A 51 24.42 -4.86 7.06
CA PRO A 51 24.14 -3.66 6.27
C PRO A 51 23.84 -3.92 4.78
N GLY A 52 23.72 -5.18 4.36
CA GLY A 52 23.37 -5.57 3.00
C GLY A 52 22.03 -6.30 2.98
N ARG A 53 21.55 -6.64 1.77
CA ARG A 53 20.28 -7.36 1.59
C ARG A 53 20.29 -8.73 2.28
N ASP A 54 19.38 -8.89 3.23
CA ASP A 54 19.17 -10.10 4.01
C ASP A 54 17.82 -10.76 3.72
N VAL A 55 17.76 -12.07 4.01
CA VAL A 55 16.50 -12.82 4.05
C VAL A 55 16.42 -13.46 5.43
N ILE A 56 15.53 -12.98 6.27
CA ILE A 56 15.39 -13.40 7.66
C ILE A 56 14.09 -14.17 7.82
N ALA A 57 14.18 -15.41 8.32
CA ALA A 57 13.02 -16.22 8.67
C ALA A 57 13.09 -16.58 10.16
N ALA A 58 12.24 -15.99 10.99
CA ALA A 58 12.33 -16.15 12.44
C ALA A 58 11.67 -17.44 12.94
N GLY A 59 10.51 -17.81 12.38
CA GLY A 59 9.92 -19.14 12.57
C GLY A 59 8.65 -19.08 13.39
N LYS A 60 8.67 -19.61 14.60
CA LYS A 60 7.57 -19.42 15.55
C LYS A 60 8.12 -18.75 16.78
N GLY A 61 7.24 -18.16 17.58
CA GLY A 61 7.62 -17.58 18.85
C GLY A 61 7.20 -16.13 18.88
N SER A 62 7.81 -15.35 19.75
CA SER A 62 7.67 -13.90 19.74
C SER A 62 9.04 -13.31 19.52
N ASP A 63 9.29 -12.93 18.28
CA ASP A 63 10.60 -12.62 17.75
C ASP A 63 10.86 -11.12 17.75
N ARG A 64 12.13 -10.73 17.89
CA ARG A 64 12.60 -9.36 17.70
C ARG A 64 13.61 -9.35 16.58
N ILE A 65 13.27 -8.70 15.48
CA ILE A 65 14.04 -8.72 14.25
C ILE A 65 14.41 -7.30 13.84
N TYR A 66 15.67 -7.10 13.45
CA TYR A 66 16.15 -5.84 12.87
C TYR A 66 16.93 -6.13 11.59
N GLY A 67 16.44 -5.68 10.44
CA GLY A 67 17.10 -5.85 9.13
C GLY A 67 18.42 -5.10 9.05
N ARG A 68 18.43 -3.87 9.57
CA ARG A 68 19.51 -2.88 9.50
C ARG A 68 19.50 -2.17 8.16
N GLY A 69 20.48 -2.40 7.29
CA GLY A 69 20.60 -1.64 6.05
C GLY A 69 20.52 -2.58 4.87
N GLY A 70 20.04 -2.10 3.73
CA GLY A 70 19.80 -2.96 2.56
C GLY A 70 18.31 -3.16 2.34
N ASN A 71 17.96 -3.84 1.25
CA ASN A 71 16.56 -4.13 0.93
C ASN A 71 16.25 -5.55 1.35
N ASP A 72 15.69 -5.71 2.54
CA ASP A 72 15.56 -6.96 3.25
C ASP A 72 14.21 -7.64 2.98
N LEU A 73 14.19 -8.96 3.17
CA LEU A 73 12.97 -9.75 3.26
C LEU A 73 12.90 -10.34 4.68
N ILE A 74 11.96 -9.87 5.48
CA ILE A 74 11.79 -10.30 6.87
C ILE A 74 10.47 -11.04 7.02
N CYS A 75 10.56 -12.30 7.43
CA CYS A 75 9.45 -13.21 7.65
C CYS A 75 9.44 -13.64 9.11
N ALA A 76 8.55 -13.05 9.90
CA ALA A 76 8.44 -13.33 11.33
C ALA A 76 7.91 -14.75 11.59
N GLY A 77 6.81 -15.08 10.89
CA GLY A 77 6.19 -16.40 10.99
C GLY A 77 5.01 -16.38 11.95
N ARG A 78 5.00 -17.22 12.98
CA ARG A 78 3.87 -17.30 13.92
C ARG A 78 4.21 -16.70 15.27
N GLY A 79 3.24 -15.98 15.81
CA GLY A 79 3.26 -15.39 17.14
C GLY A 79 3.46 -13.88 17.04
N SER A 80 3.48 -13.20 18.18
CA SER A 80 3.54 -11.73 18.24
C SER A 80 4.96 -11.24 18.11
N ASP A 81 5.27 -10.73 16.92
CA ASP A 81 6.63 -10.39 16.51
C ASP A 81 6.85 -8.88 16.41
N SER A 82 8.10 -8.44 16.58
CA SER A 82 8.51 -7.04 16.39
C SER A 82 9.59 -6.93 15.34
N LEU A 83 9.26 -6.26 14.25
CA LEU A 83 10.08 -6.13 13.05
C LEU A 83 10.48 -4.67 12.86
N ARG A 84 11.76 -4.46 12.63
CA ARG A 84 12.33 -3.20 12.16
C ARG A 84 13.06 -3.47 10.86
N GLY A 85 12.63 -2.84 9.77
CA GLY A 85 13.34 -2.89 8.50
C GLY A 85 14.70 -2.20 8.62
N GLY A 86 14.64 -0.89 8.87
CA GLY A 86 15.81 -0.01 8.90
C GLY A 86 16.07 0.57 7.51
N PRO A 87 17.24 1.19 7.27
CA PRO A 87 17.59 1.76 5.97
C PRO A 87 17.44 0.86 4.73
N GLY A 88 16.43 1.08 3.89
CA GLY A 88 16.25 0.46 2.59
C GLY A 88 14.78 0.22 2.25
N ASN A 89 14.53 -0.44 1.11
CA ASN A 89 13.17 -0.81 0.73
C ASN A 89 12.94 -2.27 1.12
N ASP A 90 12.31 -2.47 2.27
CA ASP A 90 12.15 -3.76 2.91
C ASP A 90 10.78 -4.38 2.64
N ARG A 91 10.70 -5.68 2.87
CA ARG A 91 9.44 -6.43 2.89
C ARG A 91 9.28 -7.07 4.25
N LEU A 92 8.30 -6.60 5.00
CA LEU A 92 8.03 -6.99 6.38
C LEU A 92 6.74 -7.82 6.44
N TYR A 93 6.89 -9.10 6.79
CA TYR A 93 5.78 -10.03 7.00
C TYR A 93 5.65 -10.37 8.48
N GLY A 94 4.64 -9.80 9.12
CA GLY A 94 4.48 -9.73 10.57
C GLY A 94 3.97 -10.97 11.27
N GLY A 95 3.27 -11.86 10.56
CA GLY A 95 2.69 -13.02 11.21
C GLY A 95 1.42 -12.65 11.97
N ALA A 96 1.37 -12.93 13.26
CA ALA A 96 0.16 -12.70 14.06
C ALA A 96 0.35 -11.63 15.12
N ASP A 97 -0.48 -10.58 15.15
CA ASP A 97 -0.36 -9.49 16.15
C ASP A 97 1.05 -8.84 16.15
N GLY A 98 1.56 -8.50 14.97
CA GLY A 98 2.89 -7.97 14.72
C GLY A 98 3.02 -6.46 14.91
N LEU A 99 4.24 -6.03 15.25
CA LEU A 99 4.65 -4.62 15.28
C LEU A 99 5.70 -4.39 14.18
N LEU A 100 5.32 -3.72 13.10
CA LEU A 100 6.13 -3.54 11.89
C LEU A 100 6.50 -2.08 11.72
N PHE A 101 7.80 -1.81 11.62
CA PHE A 101 8.34 -0.47 11.43
C PHE A 101 9.32 -0.47 10.25
N GLY A 102 9.06 0.36 9.24
CA GLY A 102 10.02 0.68 8.18
C GLY A 102 11.21 1.49 8.70
N GLU A 103 10.91 2.48 9.53
CA GLU A 103 11.84 3.36 10.28
C GLU A 103 12.54 4.47 9.47
N ASP A 104 12.51 4.45 8.15
CA ASP A 104 13.33 5.33 7.33
C ASP A 104 12.51 6.15 6.33
N GLN A 105 13.09 6.65 5.23
CA GLN A 105 12.39 7.44 4.20
C GLN A 105 12.12 6.66 2.91
N TYR A 106 12.54 5.40 2.91
CA TYR A 106 12.48 4.50 1.78
C TYR A 106 11.17 3.73 1.80
N GLY A 107 10.84 3.09 0.68
CA GLY A 107 9.50 2.51 0.51
C GLY A 107 9.49 1.08 0.98
N ASP A 108 8.72 0.81 2.02
CA ASP A 108 8.58 -0.52 2.57
C ASP A 108 7.29 -1.19 2.10
N THR A 109 7.28 -2.52 2.14
CA THR A 109 6.04 -3.30 2.00
C THR A 109 5.72 -3.94 3.34
N LEU A 110 4.60 -3.54 3.94
CA LEU A 110 4.16 -4.01 5.24
C LEU A 110 2.94 -4.92 5.09
N VAL A 111 3.07 -6.15 5.59
CA VAL A 111 2.00 -7.13 5.65
C VAL A 111 1.90 -7.65 7.07
N GLY A 112 0.89 -7.19 7.81
CA GLY A 112 0.66 -7.57 9.22
C GLY A 112 0.36 -9.06 9.34
N GLY A 113 -0.79 -9.48 8.81
CA GLY A 113 -1.23 -10.87 8.80
C GLY A 113 -2.53 -11.02 9.60
N PRO A 114 -2.80 -12.18 10.21
CA PRO A 114 -3.91 -12.31 11.14
C PRO A 114 -3.69 -11.54 12.46
N GLY A 115 -4.77 -11.06 13.07
CA GLY A 115 -4.71 -10.48 14.41
C GLY A 115 -4.86 -8.97 14.39
N ARG A 116 -4.26 -8.31 15.38
CA ARG A 116 -4.23 -6.85 15.50
C ARG A 116 -2.80 -6.37 15.36
N ASP A 117 -2.49 -5.83 14.20
CA ASP A 117 -1.15 -5.38 13.87
C ASP A 117 -0.98 -3.86 14.10
N LEU A 118 0.25 -3.44 14.34
CA LEU A 118 0.68 -2.04 14.21
C LEU A 118 1.66 -1.98 13.05
N LEU A 119 1.32 -1.20 12.03
CA LEU A 119 2.15 -1.02 10.84
C LEU A 119 2.51 0.45 10.70
N ASP A 120 3.79 0.76 10.62
CA ASP A 120 4.31 2.11 10.49
C ASP A 120 5.37 2.12 9.39
N GLY A 121 5.07 2.78 8.27
CA GLY A 121 6.01 2.93 7.16
C GLY A 121 7.25 3.75 7.55
N GLY A 122 7.13 4.60 8.58
CA GLY A 122 8.23 5.40 9.09
C GLY A 122 8.14 6.85 8.61
N THR A 123 9.22 7.34 8.03
CA THR A 123 9.35 8.71 7.52
C THR A 123 9.19 8.71 5.99
N GLY A 124 8.92 9.86 5.36
CA GLY A 124 8.80 9.92 3.90
C GLY A 124 7.38 10.06 3.38
N LEU A 125 6.76 11.22 3.63
CA LEU A 125 5.39 11.54 3.19
C LEU A 125 5.31 11.99 1.71
N GLY A 126 6.05 11.34 0.81
CA GLY A 126 6.56 11.99 -0.41
C GLY A 126 6.12 11.41 -1.77
N ARG A 127 5.70 12.28 -2.68
CA ARG A 127 5.49 12.04 -4.13
C ARG A 127 6.72 11.57 -4.92
N SER A 128 7.91 11.65 -4.34
CA SER A 128 9.13 11.20 -5.01
C SER A 128 9.31 9.73 -4.75
N ASP A 129 9.45 8.96 -5.84
CA ASP A 129 9.99 7.61 -6.05
C ASP A 129 11.00 7.00 -5.04
N ARG A 130 11.36 7.69 -3.96
CA ARG A 130 12.29 7.23 -2.93
C ARG A 130 11.64 6.51 -1.77
N GLY A 131 10.32 6.57 -1.56
CA GLY A 131 9.66 5.66 -0.64
C GLY A 131 8.16 5.86 -0.53
N LEU A 132 7.38 5.02 -1.23
CA LEU A 132 5.96 4.86 -0.94
C LEU A 132 5.83 3.61 -0.08
N ASP A 133 5.29 3.78 1.12
CA ASP A 133 5.03 2.64 1.99
C ASP A 133 3.75 1.94 1.56
N VAL A 134 3.90 0.66 1.23
CA VAL A 134 2.85 -0.20 0.70
C VAL A 134 2.23 -1.00 1.83
N LEU A 135 0.94 -0.81 2.06
CA LEU A 135 0.14 -1.69 2.90
C LEU A 135 -0.65 -2.68 2.04
N SER A 136 -0.55 -3.97 2.37
CA SER A 136 -1.24 -5.02 1.62
C SER A 136 -1.81 -6.13 2.49
N TYR A 137 -3.02 -6.57 2.12
CA TYR A 137 -3.75 -7.68 2.76
C TYR A 137 -3.98 -8.84 1.77
N PRO A 138 -2.92 -9.56 1.34
CA PRO A 138 -3.01 -10.51 0.23
C PRO A 138 -3.92 -11.73 0.49
N ASN A 139 -4.28 -11.98 1.75
CA ASN A 139 -5.13 -13.11 2.16
C ASN A 139 -6.49 -12.64 2.71
N ALA A 140 -6.89 -11.41 2.41
CA ALA A 140 -8.16 -10.84 2.82
C ALA A 140 -9.34 -11.75 2.45
N ARG A 141 -10.32 -11.84 3.37
CA ARG A 141 -11.55 -12.62 3.18
C ARG A 141 -12.82 -11.75 3.17
N SER A 142 -12.64 -10.44 3.24
CA SER A 142 -13.68 -9.40 3.25
C SER A 142 -13.07 -8.11 2.74
N GLY A 143 -13.92 -7.14 2.40
CA GLY A 143 -13.46 -5.81 2.03
C GLY A 143 -12.70 -5.09 3.15
N LEU A 144 -11.65 -4.39 2.76
CA LEU A 144 -10.84 -3.48 3.54
C LEU A 144 -11.62 -2.21 3.85
N ARG A 145 -11.67 -1.86 5.13
CA ARG A 145 -12.13 -0.55 5.60
C ARG A 145 -10.97 0.17 6.27
N ILE A 146 -10.37 1.10 5.55
CA ILE A 146 -9.19 1.84 6.01
C ILE A 146 -9.45 3.34 6.03
N ASP A 147 -8.87 4.00 7.02
CA ASP A 147 -8.85 5.44 7.19
C ASP A 147 -7.46 5.85 7.69
N LEU A 148 -6.62 6.33 6.78
CA LEU A 148 -5.25 6.74 7.07
C LEU A 148 -5.21 7.98 7.96
N GLY A 149 -6.15 8.92 7.77
CA GLY A 149 -6.28 10.09 8.66
C GLY A 149 -6.71 9.74 10.10
N ALA A 150 -7.31 8.56 10.30
CA ALA A 150 -7.67 8.04 11.62
C ALA A 150 -6.72 6.93 12.12
N ASN A 151 -5.72 6.55 11.33
CA ASN A 151 -4.77 5.46 11.60
C ASN A 151 -5.45 4.10 11.85
N THR A 152 -6.49 3.75 11.08
CA THR A 152 -7.21 2.48 11.26
C THR A 152 -7.32 1.69 9.97
N ALA A 153 -7.09 0.38 10.03
CA ALA A 153 -7.42 -0.57 8.96
C ALA A 153 -8.21 -1.77 9.52
N ARG A 154 -9.25 -2.22 8.80
CA ARG A 154 -10.15 -3.28 9.27
C ARG A 154 -10.51 -4.24 8.16
N LEU A 155 -10.42 -5.54 8.43
CA LEU A 155 -10.89 -6.61 7.55
C LEU A 155 -11.73 -7.61 8.36
N GLY A 156 -13.06 -7.46 8.31
CA GLY A 156 -13.96 -8.22 9.16
C GLY A 156 -13.69 -7.95 10.64
N GLU A 157 -13.25 -8.99 11.36
CA GLU A 157 -12.89 -8.92 12.78
C GLU A 157 -11.41 -8.53 13.02
N GLN A 158 -10.60 -8.36 11.97
CA GLN A 158 -9.22 -7.87 12.09
C GLN A 158 -9.20 -6.35 12.25
N HIS A 159 -8.31 -5.86 13.11
CA HIS A 159 -8.23 -4.46 13.53
C HIS A 159 -6.78 -4.02 13.70
N ASP A 160 -6.28 -3.31 12.69
CA ASP A 160 -4.90 -2.83 12.67
C ASP A 160 -4.83 -1.32 12.87
N THR A 161 -3.69 -0.88 13.40
CA THR A 161 -3.30 0.53 13.47
C THR A 161 -2.25 0.79 12.40
N VAL A 162 -2.44 1.81 11.59
CA VAL A 162 -1.56 2.11 10.44
C VAL A 162 -1.06 3.55 10.50
N TYR A 163 0.23 3.76 10.25
CA TYR A 163 0.88 5.07 10.25
C TYR A 163 1.77 5.22 9.02
N SER A 164 1.86 6.45 8.50
CA SER A 164 2.77 6.80 7.39
C SER A 164 2.69 5.79 6.25
N ILE A 165 1.50 5.61 5.68
CA ILE A 165 1.25 4.73 4.55
C ILE A 165 0.79 5.59 3.38
N GLU A 166 1.43 5.43 2.23
CA GLU A 166 1.10 6.19 1.02
C GLU A 166 0.49 5.31 -0.07
N ASP A 167 0.82 4.02 -0.17
CA ASP A 167 0.26 3.06 -1.14
C ASP A 167 -0.62 2.03 -0.42
N VAL A 168 -1.93 2.08 -0.66
CA VAL A 168 -2.86 1.07 -0.17
C VAL A 168 -3.46 0.32 -1.36
N ARG A 169 -3.30 -1.00 -1.32
CA ARG A 169 -3.94 -1.91 -2.26
C ARG A 169 -5.15 -2.56 -1.59
N GLY A 170 -6.30 -2.34 -2.19
CA GLY A 170 -7.54 -3.00 -1.85
C GLY A 170 -7.51 -4.50 -2.09
N THR A 171 -8.66 -5.10 -1.90
CA THR A 171 -8.90 -6.53 -1.93
C THR A 171 -9.65 -6.88 -3.21
N ARG A 172 -10.26 -8.07 -3.25
CA ARG A 172 -11.16 -8.47 -4.35
C ARG A 172 -12.64 -8.30 -4.00
N PHE A 173 -12.89 -7.51 -2.97
CA PHE A 173 -14.20 -7.29 -2.38
C PHE A 173 -14.43 -5.79 -2.28
N ALA A 174 -15.70 -5.39 -2.19
CA ALA A 174 -16.07 -4.00 -1.98
C ALA A 174 -15.37 -3.38 -0.75
N ASP A 175 -14.46 -2.45 -1.03
CA ASP A 175 -13.60 -1.76 -0.09
C ASP A 175 -14.09 -0.34 0.19
N ILE A 176 -13.64 0.20 1.32
CA ILE A 176 -13.80 1.61 1.64
C ILE A 176 -12.46 2.15 2.12
N MET A 177 -11.83 2.96 1.29
CA MET A 177 -10.50 3.50 1.55
C MET A 177 -10.53 5.01 1.65
N ARG A 178 -9.94 5.54 2.72
CA ARG A 178 -9.80 6.98 2.94
C ARG A 178 -8.34 7.32 3.18
N GLY A 179 -7.82 8.22 2.36
CA GLY A 179 -6.53 8.87 2.55
C GLY A 179 -6.51 9.80 3.76
N ASP A 180 -5.48 10.64 3.82
CA ASP A 180 -5.29 11.62 4.88
C ASP A 180 -5.26 13.06 4.35
N ARG A 181 -4.20 13.83 4.59
CA ARG A 181 -4.00 15.18 4.07
C ARG A 181 -2.75 15.28 3.19
N HIS A 182 -2.04 14.17 3.04
CA HIS A 182 -0.78 14.02 2.32
C HIS A 182 -1.04 13.28 1.01
N PHE A 183 0.02 12.93 0.31
CA PHE A 183 -0.09 12.18 -0.94
C PHE A 183 -0.57 10.75 -0.69
N GLN A 184 -1.60 10.30 -1.41
CA GLN A 184 -1.99 8.89 -1.46
C GLN A 184 -1.98 8.31 -2.87
N PHE A 185 -1.62 7.02 -2.92
CA PHE A 185 -1.86 6.09 -4.01
C PHE A 185 -2.84 5.03 -3.49
N LEU A 186 -4.08 5.04 -3.95
CA LEU A 186 -5.09 4.06 -3.56
C LEU A 186 -5.57 3.30 -4.80
N SER A 187 -5.58 1.97 -4.73
CA SER A 187 -6.11 1.08 -5.77
C SER A 187 -7.19 0.19 -5.16
N GLY A 188 -8.40 0.21 -5.75
CA GLY A 188 -9.60 -0.51 -5.31
C GLY A 188 -9.43 -2.03 -5.38
N GLY A 189 -8.87 -2.52 -6.48
CA GLY A 189 -8.78 -3.94 -6.77
C GLY A 189 -10.03 -4.45 -7.48
N ASP A 190 -10.57 -5.60 -7.07
CA ASP A 190 -11.85 -6.05 -7.63
C ASP A 190 -12.97 -5.67 -6.66
N GLY A 191 -14.16 -5.35 -7.17
CA GLY A 191 -15.34 -5.09 -6.34
C GLY A 191 -15.87 -3.68 -6.55
N ALA A 192 -17.01 -3.37 -5.91
CA ALA A 192 -17.57 -2.03 -5.97
C ALA A 192 -17.01 -1.18 -4.83
N ASP A 193 -15.99 -0.38 -5.13
CA ASP A 193 -15.16 0.27 -4.15
C ASP A 193 -15.53 1.74 -3.91
N ARG A 194 -15.09 2.25 -2.76
CA ARG A 194 -15.29 3.66 -2.39
C ARG A 194 -13.97 4.27 -1.96
N LEU A 195 -13.40 5.09 -2.83
CA LEU A 195 -12.09 5.72 -2.64
C LEU A 195 -12.25 7.20 -2.34
N TYR A 196 -11.56 7.67 -1.30
CA TYR A 196 -11.57 9.07 -0.88
C TYR A 196 -10.14 9.53 -0.61
N GLY A 197 -9.54 10.32 -1.51
CA GLY A 197 -8.18 10.87 -1.33
C GLY A 197 -8.11 11.87 -0.18
N ARG A 198 -9.13 12.73 -0.09
CA ARG A 198 -9.35 13.81 0.89
C ARG A 198 -8.50 15.04 0.62
N GLY A 199 -7.22 15.02 0.95
CA GLY A 199 -6.38 16.19 0.85
C GLY A 199 -4.98 15.77 0.50
N GLY A 200 -4.27 16.63 -0.22
CA GLY A 200 -3.04 16.22 -0.86
C GLY A 200 -3.35 15.79 -2.30
N PRO A 201 -2.33 15.77 -3.16
CA PRO A 201 -2.57 15.53 -4.57
C PRO A 201 -2.46 14.02 -4.86
N ASP A 202 -3.58 13.34 -5.12
CA ASP A 202 -3.68 11.89 -5.00
C ASP A 202 -3.70 11.14 -6.34
N PHE A 203 -3.45 9.83 -6.29
CA PHE A 203 -3.71 8.89 -7.38
C PHE A 203 -4.70 7.84 -6.88
N LEU A 204 -5.90 7.80 -7.47
CA LEU A 204 -6.97 6.89 -7.06
C LEU A 204 -7.44 6.08 -8.27
N PHE A 205 -7.36 4.75 -8.15
CA PHE A 205 -7.75 3.79 -9.19
C PHE A 205 -8.88 2.91 -8.67
N GLY A 206 -10.05 2.94 -9.30
CA GLY A 206 -11.17 2.05 -8.97
C GLY A 206 -10.85 0.60 -9.30
N ASP A 207 -10.22 0.37 -10.46
CA ASP A 207 -9.87 -0.94 -11.01
C ASP A 207 -11.10 -1.70 -11.56
N ASP A 208 -11.39 -2.93 -11.12
CA ASP A 208 -12.49 -3.74 -11.67
C ASP A 208 -13.74 -3.63 -10.78
N GLY A 209 -14.84 -3.09 -11.30
CA GLY A 209 -16.12 -3.01 -10.59
C GLY A 209 -16.84 -1.68 -10.79
N ASP A 210 -17.97 -1.48 -10.10
CA ASP A 210 -18.71 -0.22 -10.19
C ASP A 210 -18.28 0.70 -9.04
N ASP A 211 -17.40 1.66 -9.33
CA ASP A 211 -16.65 2.39 -8.31
C ASP A 211 -17.15 3.81 -8.05
N LEU A 212 -16.93 4.27 -6.80
CA LEU A 212 -17.06 5.67 -6.42
C LEU A 212 -15.70 6.23 -6.01
N VAL A 213 -15.17 7.14 -6.82
CA VAL A 213 -13.85 7.75 -6.58
C VAL A 213 -14.01 9.25 -6.31
N ARG A 214 -13.42 9.72 -5.20
CA ARG A 214 -13.41 11.13 -4.82
C ARG A 214 -12.01 11.60 -4.48
N GLY A 215 -11.46 12.52 -5.28
CA GLY A 215 -10.13 13.10 -5.09
C GLY A 215 -10.06 13.91 -3.81
N GLY A 216 -10.73 15.05 -3.78
CA GLY A 216 -10.73 15.95 -2.63
C GLY A 216 -9.97 17.23 -2.94
N VAL A 217 -9.15 17.71 -2.00
CA VAL A 217 -8.34 18.92 -2.18
C VAL A 217 -6.95 18.51 -2.67
N GLY A 218 -6.62 18.82 -3.91
CA GLY A 218 -5.35 18.41 -4.49
C GLY A 218 -5.43 18.49 -5.99
N ASN A 219 -4.31 18.35 -6.69
CA ASN A 219 -4.38 18.04 -8.11
C ASN A 219 -4.33 16.53 -8.24
N ASP A 220 -5.51 15.94 -8.39
CA ASP A 220 -5.69 14.49 -8.28
C ASP A 220 -5.71 13.82 -9.66
N ILE A 221 -5.35 12.55 -9.69
CA ILE A 221 -5.46 11.69 -10.87
C ILE A 221 -6.39 10.53 -10.49
N LEU A 222 -7.54 10.50 -11.15
CA LEU A 222 -8.59 9.52 -10.92
C LEU A 222 -8.77 8.64 -12.16
N ASP A 223 -8.84 7.33 -11.95
CA ASP A 223 -9.12 6.32 -12.97
C ASP A 223 -10.23 5.42 -12.43
N GLY A 224 -11.34 5.29 -13.14
CA GLY A 224 -12.43 4.41 -12.74
C GLY A 224 -12.05 2.96 -12.98
N GLY A 225 -11.66 2.67 -14.22
CA GLY A 225 -11.21 1.36 -14.63
C GLY A 225 -12.28 0.66 -15.46
N ALA A 226 -12.63 -0.57 -15.09
CA ALA A 226 -13.62 -1.38 -15.78
C ALA A 226 -14.90 -1.48 -14.96
N GLY A 227 -15.97 -0.86 -15.43
CA GLY A 227 -17.30 -0.99 -14.83
C GLY A 227 -18.14 0.24 -15.12
N THR A 228 -19.11 0.52 -14.24
CA THR A 228 -19.86 1.78 -14.27
C THR A 228 -19.47 2.64 -13.07
N ASP A 229 -18.65 3.65 -13.35
CA ASP A 229 -17.89 4.38 -12.34
C ASP A 229 -18.34 5.84 -12.23
N VAL A 230 -18.20 6.38 -11.02
CA VAL A 230 -18.51 7.79 -10.72
C VAL A 230 -17.31 8.48 -10.08
N ALA A 231 -16.90 9.61 -10.69
CA ALA A 231 -15.83 10.46 -10.18
C ALA A 231 -16.31 11.81 -9.68
N PHE A 232 -15.71 12.24 -8.57
CA PHE A 232 -15.73 13.61 -8.07
C PHE A 232 -14.28 14.07 -7.84
N GLY A 233 -13.72 14.88 -8.73
CA GLY A 233 -12.37 15.46 -8.58
C GLY A 233 -12.28 16.28 -7.30
N GLY A 234 -12.92 17.45 -7.30
CA GLY A 234 -12.99 18.32 -6.14
C GLY A 234 -12.60 19.75 -6.53
N PRO A 235 -12.13 20.55 -5.57
CA PRO A 235 -11.38 21.76 -5.87
C PRO A 235 -10.05 21.43 -6.57
N ASN A 236 -9.49 22.40 -7.29
CA ASN A 236 -8.21 22.32 -8.01
C ASN A 236 -8.29 21.52 -9.33
N ASN A 237 -7.15 21.17 -9.92
CA ASN A 237 -7.06 20.68 -11.29
C ASN A 237 -6.91 19.16 -11.28
N ASP A 238 -8.04 18.47 -11.38
CA ASP A 238 -8.12 17.01 -11.35
C ASP A 238 -8.20 16.42 -12.74
N ARG A 239 -7.53 15.29 -12.96
CA ARG A 239 -7.62 14.51 -14.20
C ARG A 239 -8.40 13.25 -13.94
N CYS A 240 -9.46 13.02 -14.72
CA CYS A 240 -10.31 11.85 -14.55
C CYS A 240 -10.50 11.11 -15.87
N GLN A 241 -10.12 9.84 -15.92
CA GLN A 241 -10.33 8.96 -17.06
C GLN A 241 -11.25 7.79 -16.71
N THR A 242 -11.78 7.06 -17.70
CA THR A 242 -12.54 5.79 -17.47
C THR A 242 -13.70 5.90 -16.46
N PHE A 243 -14.47 7.00 -16.48
CA PHE A 243 -15.72 7.11 -15.70
C PHE A 243 -16.90 7.47 -16.61
N GLU A 244 -18.05 6.90 -16.31
CA GLU A 244 -19.35 7.17 -16.94
C GLU A 244 -19.93 8.50 -16.47
N GLU A 245 -19.68 8.88 -15.20
CA GLU A 245 -20.10 10.15 -14.63
C GLU A 245 -18.92 10.87 -13.93
N LYS A 246 -18.68 12.14 -14.29
CA LYS A 246 -17.56 12.93 -13.78
C LYS A 246 -18.01 14.32 -13.34
N HIS A 247 -17.58 14.74 -12.15
CA HIS A 247 -17.81 16.07 -11.59
C HIS A 247 -16.51 16.70 -11.11
N GLY A 248 -16.26 17.96 -11.46
CA GLY A 248 -15.06 18.68 -11.02
C GLY A 248 -13.75 18.14 -11.61
N CYS A 249 -13.81 17.54 -12.80
CA CYS A 249 -12.64 16.99 -13.49
C CYS A 249 -12.34 17.79 -14.76
N GLU A 250 -11.05 17.99 -15.05
CA GLU A 250 -10.58 18.39 -16.37
C GLU A 250 -10.56 17.17 -17.31
N SER A 251 -10.83 17.41 -18.60
CA SER A 251 -10.85 16.41 -19.67
C SER A 251 -9.47 16.10 -20.23
#